data_AF-A0A9D8INR7-F1
#
_entry.id   AF-A0A9D8INR7-F1
#
_cell.length_a   1.000
_cell.length_b   1.000
_cell.length_c   1.000
_cell.angle_alpha   90.00
_cell.angle_beta   90.00
_cell.angle_gamma   90.00
#
_symmetry.space_group_name_H-M   'P 1'
#
loop_
_entity.id
_entity.type
_entity.pdbx_description
1 polymer ?
#
loop_
_entity_poly.entity_id
_entity_poly.type
_entity_poly.pdbx_seq_one_letter_code
_entity_poly.pdbx_strand_id
1 'polypeptide(L)' 'LGPSHWLMLRFSGTEPLLRLYCEAPSDARVGEVLAWARQLAEGI' A
#
# COMPACT_ATOMS: atom_id res chain seq x y z
N LEU A 1 1.54 -13.72 -18.01
CA LEU A 1 1.08 -12.70 -17.05
C LEU A 1 2.29 -11.83 -16.78
N GLY A 2 2.22 -10.52 -17.04
CA GLY A 2 3.32 -9.61 -16.74
C GLY A 2 3.64 -9.59 -15.24
N PRO A 3 4.58 -8.76 -14.77
CA PRO A 3 4.84 -8.68 -13.34
C PRO A 3 3.53 -8.33 -12.62
N SER A 4 3.16 -9.13 -11.61
CA SER A 4 2.01 -8.84 -10.77
C SER A 4 2.29 -7.58 -9.97
N HIS A 5 1.36 -6.63 -9.98
CA HIS A 5 1.44 -5.41 -9.19
C HIS A 5 0.10 -5.19 -8.53
N TRP A 6 0.08 -4.96 -7.23
CA TRP A 6 -1.16 -4.67 -6.52
C TRP A 6 -0.90 -3.78 -5.31
N LEU A 7 -1.96 -3.08 -4.91
CA LEU A 7 -2.04 -2.27 -3.69
C LEU A 7 -3.38 -2.58 -3.03
N MET A 8 -3.36 -2.90 -1.73
CA MET A 8 -4.55 -3.20 -0.95
C MET A 8 -4.61 -2.30 0.29
N LEU A 9 -5.77 -1.68 0.50
CA LEU A 9 -6.12 -0.89 1.66
C LEU A 9 -7.14 -1.68 2.49
N ARG A 10 -6.88 -1.86 3.79
CA ARG A 10 -7.79 -2.60 4.68
C ARG A 10 -7.84 -2.01 6.06
N PHE A 11 -9.03 -1.61 6.51
CA PHE A 11 -9.26 -1.26 7.91
C PHE A 11 -9.05 -2.49 8.81
N SER A 12 -8.35 -2.29 9.91
CA SER A 12 -8.24 -3.31 10.94
C SER A 12 -9.56 -3.47 11.70
N GLY A 13 -9.98 -4.71 11.92
CA GLY A 13 -11.19 -5.01 12.70
C GLY A 13 -10.96 -5.04 14.21
N THR A 14 -9.70 -5.04 14.66
CA THR A 14 -9.32 -5.16 16.08
C THR A 14 -8.50 -3.97 16.58
N GLU A 15 -8.04 -3.10 15.70
CA GLU A 15 -7.20 -1.95 16.03
C GLU A 15 -7.68 -0.72 15.24
N PRO A 16 -7.57 0.51 15.77
CA PRO A 16 -8.01 1.71 15.08
C PRO A 16 -6.96 2.18 14.05
N LEU A 17 -6.65 1.33 13.06
CA LEU A 17 -5.64 1.62 12.03
C LEU A 17 -6.05 1.12 10.64
N LEU A 18 -5.48 1.75 9.61
CA LEU A 18 -5.55 1.34 8.21
C LEU A 18 -4.27 0.57 7.85
N ARG A 19 -4.41 -0.63 7.27
CA ARG A 19 -3.28 -1.42 6.76
C ARG A 19 -3.13 -1.21 5.25
N LEU A 20 -1.90 -0.96 4.82
CA LEU A 20 -1.48 -0.85 3.43
C LEU A 20 -0.58 -2.03 3.09
N TYR A 21 -0.88 -2.70 1.98
CA TYR A 21 -0.08 -3.82 1.47
C TYR A 21 0.21 -3.58 -0.01
N CYS A 22 1.42 -3.88 -0.46
CA CYS A 22 1.81 -3.70 -1.85
C CYS A 22 2.75 -4.81 -2.30
N GLU A 23 2.57 -5.27 -3.54
CA GLU A 23 3.54 -6.08 -4.28
C GLU A 23 3.93 -5.33 -5.55
N ALA A 24 5.22 -5.29 -5.82
CA ALA A 24 5.78 -4.70 -7.03
C ALA A 24 7.10 -5.41 -7.42
N PRO A 25 7.61 -5.21 -8.65
CA PRO A 25 8.81 -5.88 -9.17
C PRO A 25 10.12 -5.55 -8.47
N SER A 26 10.13 -4.53 -7.60
CA SER A 26 11.31 -4.13 -6.84
C SER A 26 10.92 -3.47 -5.53
N ASP A 27 11.78 -3.60 -4.53
CA ASP A 27 11.60 -2.95 -3.22
C ASP A 27 11.51 -1.42 -3.34
N ALA A 28 12.28 -0.83 -4.27
CA ALA A 28 12.19 0.59 -4.57
C ALA A 28 10.76 0.98 -5.00
N ARG A 29 10.16 0.19 -5.89
CA ARG A 29 8.80 0.44 -6.36
C ARG A 29 7.76 0.20 -5.27
N VAL A 30 7.94 -0.81 -4.42
CA VAL A 30 7.10 -1.03 -3.24
C VAL A 30 7.14 0.20 -2.32
N GLY A 31 8.35 0.71 -2.04
CA GLY A 31 8.54 1.90 -1.21
C GLY A 31 7.85 3.14 -1.76
N GLU A 32 7.99 3.41 -3.06
CA GLU A 32 7.31 4.52 -3.74
C GLU A 32 5.79 4.42 -3.64
N VAL A 33 5.23 3.24 -3.94
CA VAL A 33 3.78 3.02 -3.94
C VAL A 33 3.20 3.12 -2.52
N LEU A 34 3.88 2.55 -1.52
CA LEU A 34 3.46 2.65 -0.13
C LEU A 34 3.57 4.07 0.41
N ALA A 35 4.60 4.83 0.04
CA ALA A 35 4.74 6.23 0.44
C ALA A 35 3.62 7.09 -0.15
N TRP A 36 3.31 6.93 -1.44
CA TRP A 36 2.19 7.61 -2.07
C TRP A 36 0.84 7.22 -1.43
N ALA A 37 0.61 5.92 -1.21
CA ALA A 37 -0.63 5.42 -0.62
C ALA A 37 -0.83 5.92 0.82
N ARG A 38 0.26 6.04 1.58
CA ARG A 38 0.27 6.64 2.91
C ARG A 38 -0.12 8.12 2.85
N GLN A 39 0.48 8.90 1.95
CA GLN A 39 0.11 10.31 1.77
C GLN A 39 -1.37 10.47 1.37
N LEU A 40 -1.89 9.60 0.49
CA LEU A 40 -3.30 9.59 0.12
C LEU A 40 -4.21 9.31 1.33
N ALA A 41 -3.84 8.36 2.18
CA ALA A 41 -4.61 7.99 3.36
C ALA A 41 -4.53 9.02 4.50
N GLU A 42 -3.42 9.78 4.58
CA GLU A 42 -3.20 10.84 5.56
C GLU A 42 -3.68 12.22 5.08
N GLY A 43 -3.95 12.39 3.79
CA GLY A 43 -3.90 13.70 3.11
C GLY A 43 -5.02 14.01 2.12
N ILE A 44 -6.17 13.34 2.27
CA ILE A 44 -7.47 14.03 2.30
C ILE A 44 -7.85 14.17 3.77
#